data_AF-A0A835J4P4-F1
#
_entry.id   AF-A0A835J4P4-F1
#
_cell.length_a   1.000
_cell.length_b   1.000
_cell.length_c   1.000
_cell.angle_alpha   90.00
_cell.angle_beta   90.00
_cell.angle_gamma   90.00
#
_symmetry.space_group_name_H-M   'P 1'
#
loop_
_entity.id
_entity.type
_entity.pdbx_description
1 polymer ?
#
loop_
_entity_poly.entity_id
_entity_poly.type
_entity_poly.pdbx_seq_one_letter_code
_entity_poly.pdbx_strand_id
1 'polypeptide(L)'
;MIGGLRKKIWQCHSREKEGKGSNVMPSTPNGGGEDEAALVLIRHGESLWNEKNLFTGCLDVPLTKKGVEEAIEAGKRISNIPVDMICTSALMREQMSAMLARTEHCRKKVVW
;
A
#
# COMPACT_ATOMS: atom_id res chain seq x y z
N MET A 1 17.42 -18.08 21.14
CA MET A 1 17.67 -16.78 20.47
C MET A 1 16.72 -16.64 19.31
N ILE A 2 15.51 -16.12 19.55
CA ILE A 2 14.54 -15.79 18.50
C ILE A 2 14.78 -14.31 18.17
N GLY A 3 15.55 -14.07 17.10
CA GLY A 3 15.83 -12.72 16.62
C GLY A 3 14.52 -12.04 16.20
N GLY A 4 14.29 -10.86 16.76
CA GLY A 4 13.12 -10.01 16.55
C GLY A 4 12.75 -9.87 15.06
N LEU A 5 11.56 -10.34 14.71
CA LEU A 5 10.98 -10.11 13.39
C LEU A 5 10.53 -8.65 13.33
N ARG A 6 11.33 -7.80 12.67
CA ARG A 6 10.91 -6.47 12.20
C ARG A 6 9.73 -6.68 11.24
N LYS A 7 8.48 -6.51 11.70
CA LYS A 7 7.29 -6.72 10.87
C LYS A 7 6.99 -5.44 10.09
N LYS A 8 7.12 -5.48 8.77
CA LYS A 8 6.66 -4.39 7.91
C LYS A 8 5.36 -4.77 7.22
N ILE A 9 4.31 -4.05 7.56
CA ILE A 9 2.94 -4.33 7.15
C ILE A 9 2.57 -3.34 6.04
N TRP A 10 1.93 -3.84 5.00
CA TRP A 10 1.38 -3.04 3.94
C TRP A 10 -0.15 -3.03 4.03
N GLN A 11 -0.79 -1.85 4.07
CA GLN A 11 -2.26 -1.75 4.13
C GLN A 11 -2.79 -0.90 2.98
N CYS A 12 -3.71 -1.50 2.21
CA CYS A 12 -4.48 -0.82 1.18
C CYS A 12 -5.88 -0.46 1.72
N HIS A 13 -6.32 0.79 1.54
CA HIS A 13 -7.63 1.27 1.99
C HIS A 13 -8.29 2.17 0.95
N SER A 14 -9.57 1.91 0.63
CA SER A 14 -10.46 2.87 -0.04
C SER A 14 -10.90 3.93 0.96
N ARG A 15 -10.22 5.08 1.00
CA ARG A 15 -10.80 6.30 1.59
C ARG A 15 -11.11 7.28 0.48
N GLU A 16 -12.37 7.71 0.39
CA GLU A 16 -12.78 8.82 -0.49
C GLU A 16 -12.99 10.11 0.33
N LYS A 17 -12.49 11.21 -0.26
CA LYS A 17 -12.48 12.64 0.13
C LYS A 17 -11.25 13.20 0.89
N GLU A 18 -10.89 14.39 0.39
CA GLU A 18 -9.63 15.14 0.49
C GLU A 18 -9.37 15.81 1.84
N GLY A 19 -8.08 15.92 2.15
CA GLY A 19 -7.52 16.87 3.12
C GLY A 19 -6.01 16.93 2.91
N LYS A 20 -5.46 18.12 2.67
CA LYS A 20 -4.01 18.35 2.54
C LYS A 20 -3.30 17.84 3.81
N GLY A 21 -2.76 16.63 3.75
CA GLY A 21 -1.88 16.09 4.78
C GLY A 21 -0.46 16.55 4.51
N SER A 22 -0.02 17.57 5.24
CA SER A 22 1.39 17.93 5.35
C SER A 22 2.20 16.71 5.82
N ASN A 23 3.12 16.24 4.99
CA ASN A 23 4.16 15.30 5.43
C ASN A 23 5.13 16.04 6.34
N VAL A 24 4.95 15.93 7.66
CA VAL A 24 6.01 16.20 8.63
C VAL A 24 6.58 14.84 9.01
N MET A 25 7.76 14.52 8.49
CA MET A 25 8.57 13.44 9.05
C MET A 25 9.27 13.99 10.30
N PRO A 26 9.10 13.39 11.48
CA PRO A 26 9.96 13.75 12.60
C PRO A 26 11.35 13.17 12.38
N SER A 27 12.33 14.03 12.63
CA SER A 27 13.75 13.80 12.54
C SER A 27 14.31 13.06 13.76
N THR A 28 15.24 12.15 13.47
CA THR A 28 16.42 11.72 14.23
C THR A 28 16.30 10.69 15.37
N PRO A 29 17.40 9.93 15.57
CA PRO A 29 17.40 8.60 16.16
C PRO A 29 17.80 8.64 17.64
N ASN A 30 17.31 7.70 18.44
CA ASN A 30 17.94 7.36 19.71
C ASN A 30 17.75 5.88 20.01
N GLY A 31 18.81 5.28 20.53
CA GLY A 31 18.95 3.84 20.71
C GLY A 31 17.98 3.22 21.70
N GLY A 32 17.65 1.97 21.43
CA GLY A 32 16.83 1.09 22.25
C GLY A 32 16.44 -0.10 21.38
N GLY A 33 16.81 -1.31 21.79
CA GLY A 33 16.45 -2.53 21.05
C GLY A 33 14.99 -2.83 21.26
N GLU A 34 14.14 -2.39 20.34
CA GLU A 34 12.71 -2.68 20.33
C GLU A 34 12.26 -3.04 18.90
N ASP A 35 11.37 -4.03 18.78
CA ASP A 35 10.87 -4.57 17.52
C ASP A 35 10.06 -3.50 16.75
N GLU A 36 10.78 -2.62 16.05
CA GLU A 36 10.21 -1.52 15.28
C GLU A 36 9.47 -2.08 14.05
N ALA A 37 8.14 -1.99 14.10
CA ALA A 37 7.26 -2.33 12.99
C ALA A 37 7.01 -1.08 12.13
N ALA A 38 7.22 -1.18 10.82
CA ALA A 38 6.91 -0.09 9.89
C ALA A 38 5.61 -0.39 9.13
N LEU A 39 4.67 0.56 9.13
CA LEU A 39 3.44 0.47 8.38
C LEU A 39 3.56 1.31 7.10
N VAL A 40 3.39 0.67 5.95
CA VAL A 40 3.31 1.33 4.65
C VAL A 40 1.84 1.40 4.23
N LEU A 41 1.34 2.60 3.97
CA LEU A 41 -0.03 2.84 3.52
C LEU A 41 -0.02 3.22 2.04
N ILE A 42 -0.80 2.51 1.23
CA ILE A 42 -0.96 2.82 -0.20
C ILE A 42 -2.46 2.83 -0.51
N ARG A 43 -2.89 3.85 -1.25
CA ARG A 43 -4.25 3.90 -1.79
C ARG A 43 -4.31 3.06 -3.07
N HIS A 44 -5.45 2.42 -3.34
CA HIS A 44 -5.65 1.74 -4.63
C HIS A 44 -5.47 2.73 -5.80
N GLY A 45 -5.08 2.21 -6.96
CA GLY A 45 -5.00 3.00 -8.19
C GLY A 45 -6.36 3.55 -8.62
N GLU A 46 -6.36 4.54 -9.50
CA GLU A 46 -7.58 5.13 -10.04
C GLU A 46 -8.55 4.06 -10.61
N SER A 47 -9.83 4.13 -10.21
CA SER A 47 -10.91 3.29 -10.73
C SER A 47 -11.70 4.00 -11.84
N LEU A 48 -12.45 3.24 -12.66
CA LEU A 48 -13.33 3.84 -13.69
C LEU A 48 -14.35 4.84 -13.11
N TRP A 49 -14.72 4.69 -11.84
CA TRP A 49 -15.66 5.60 -11.18
C TRP A 49 -14.96 6.82 -10.60
N ASN A 50 -13.72 6.69 -10.13
CA ASN A 50 -12.91 7.84 -9.77
C ASN A 50 -12.63 8.73 -10.99
N GLU A 51 -12.34 8.15 -12.15
CA GLU A 51 -12.20 8.89 -13.42
C GLU A 51 -13.48 9.70 -13.75
N LYS A 52 -14.65 9.12 -13.46
CA LYS A 52 -15.96 9.76 -13.69
C LYS A 52 -16.44 10.64 -12.53
N ASN A 53 -15.62 10.83 -11.50
CA ASN A 53 -16.00 11.53 -10.25
C ASN A 53 -17.29 10.98 -9.60
N LEU A 54 -17.54 9.68 -9.76
CA LEU A 54 -18.65 8.97 -9.14
C LEU A 54 -18.21 8.41 -7.79
N PHE A 55 -19.14 8.40 -6.84
CA PHE A 55 -18.93 7.78 -5.54
C PHE A 55 -18.98 6.26 -5.67
N THR A 56 -17.89 5.57 -5.32
CA THR A 56 -17.75 4.12 -5.56
C THR A 56 -18.24 3.26 -4.40
N GLY A 57 -18.10 3.75 -3.16
CA GLY A 57 -18.47 3.01 -1.96
C GLY A 57 -17.90 1.59 -1.93
N CYS A 58 -18.78 0.60 -1.71
CA CYS A 58 -18.45 -0.83 -1.69
C CYS A 58 -18.68 -1.55 -3.02
N LEU A 59 -18.91 -0.83 -4.12
CA LEU A 59 -19.10 -1.45 -5.43
C LEU A 59 -17.75 -1.87 -6.01
N ASP A 60 -17.69 -3.08 -6.59
CA ASP A 60 -16.52 -3.54 -7.32
C ASP A 60 -16.46 -2.89 -8.70
N VAL A 61 -15.54 -1.93 -8.83
CA VAL A 61 -15.24 -1.21 -10.06
C VAL A 61 -13.78 -1.47 -10.42
N PRO A 62 -13.47 -1.83 -11.66
CA PRO A 62 -12.09 -2.12 -12.06
C PRO A 62 -11.23 -0.84 -12.11
N LEU A 63 -9.92 -1.05 -12.08
CA LEU A 63 -8.93 0.01 -12.29
C LEU A 63 -8.98 0.56 -13.72
N THR A 64 -8.66 1.84 -13.88
CA THR A 64 -8.35 2.42 -15.19
C THR A 64 -6.96 1.96 -15.65
N LYS A 65 -6.60 2.18 -16.93
CA LYS A 65 -5.24 1.95 -17.41
C LYS A 65 -4.22 2.77 -16.60
N LYS A 66 -4.57 4.01 -16.29
CA LYS A 66 -3.78 4.89 -15.43
C LYS A 66 -3.66 4.32 -14.00
N GLY A 67 -4.75 3.81 -13.42
CA GLY A 67 -4.72 3.17 -12.10
C GLY A 67 -3.83 1.93 -12.03
N VAL A 68 -3.74 1.16 -13.13
CA VAL A 68 -2.79 0.05 -13.25
C VAL A 68 -1.35 0.55 -13.23
N GLU A 69 -1.04 1.60 -14.00
CA GLU A 69 0.31 2.21 -14.04
C GLU A 69 0.69 2.80 -12.67
N GLU A 70 -0.24 3.46 -11.99
CA GLU A 70 -0.06 4.00 -10.63
C GLU A 70 0.32 2.90 -9.63
N ALA A 71 -0.36 1.75 -9.69
CA ALA A 71 -0.09 0.63 -8.80
C ALA A 71 1.30 0.01 -9.05
N ILE A 72 1.69 -0.15 -10.31
CA ILE A 72 3.03 -0.63 -10.70
C ILE A 72 4.10 0.35 -10.20
N GLU A 73 3.92 1.63 -10.45
CA GLU A 73 4.86 2.67 -10.05
C GLU A 73 4.99 2.77 -8.51
N ALA A 74 3.89 2.60 -7.78
CA ALA A 74 3.91 2.49 -6.33
C ALA A 74 4.75 1.29 -5.86
N GLY A 75 4.60 0.14 -6.52
CA GLY A 75 5.43 -1.06 -6.30
C GLY A 75 6.92 -0.79 -6.50
N LYS A 76 7.29 -0.09 -7.57
CA LYS A 76 8.69 0.30 -7.85
C LYS A 76 9.26 1.18 -6.76
N ARG A 77 8.50 2.16 -6.25
CA ARG A 77 8.94 3.08 -5.19
C ARG A 77 9.20 2.37 -3.86
N ILE A 78 8.43 1.34 -3.55
CA ILE A 78 8.59 0.56 -2.32
C ILE A 78 9.45 -0.69 -2.50
N SER A 79 10.01 -0.94 -3.69
CA SER A 79 10.72 -2.17 -4.03
C SER A 79 11.87 -2.52 -3.07
N ASN A 80 12.50 -1.50 -2.47
CA ASN A 80 13.62 -1.62 -1.52
C ASN A 80 13.17 -1.69 -0.05
N ILE A 81 11.87 -1.53 0.24
CA ILE A 81 11.32 -1.60 1.59
C ILE A 81 10.88 -3.03 1.83
N PRO A 82 11.53 -3.83 2.69
CA PRO A 82 11.08 -5.20 2.92
C PRO A 82 9.65 -5.20 3.45
N VAL A 83 8.74 -5.93 2.80
CA VAL A 83 7.36 -6.15 3.28
C VAL A 83 7.21 -7.61 3.69
N ASP A 84 6.68 -7.84 4.89
CA ASP A 84 6.45 -9.18 5.42
C ASP A 84 4.98 -9.62 5.25
N MET A 85 4.05 -8.66 5.36
CA MET A 85 2.61 -8.90 5.30
C MET A 85 1.90 -7.83 4.47
N ILE A 86 0.92 -8.24 3.67
CA ILE A 86 0.05 -7.38 2.89
C ILE A 86 -1.38 -7.57 3.36
N CYS A 87 -2.04 -6.47 3.71
CA CYS A 87 -3.44 -6.43 4.09
C CYS A 87 -4.24 -5.58 3.09
N THR A 88 -5.33 -6.13 2.57
CA THR A 88 -6.23 -5.45 1.64
C THR A 88 -7.68 -5.58 2.10
N SER A 89 -8.55 -4.73 1.56
CA SER A 89 -10.00 -4.93 1.68
C SER A 89 -10.46 -6.00 0.68
N ALA A 90 -11.68 -6.54 0.87
CA ALA A 90 -12.27 -7.56 -0.01
C ALA A 90 -12.64 -7.06 -1.42
N LEU A 91 -12.38 -5.80 -1.72
CA LEU A 91 -12.72 -5.12 -2.97
C LEU A 91 -11.67 -5.37 -4.05
N MET A 92 -12.13 -5.53 -5.29
CA MET A 92 -11.29 -5.92 -6.42
C MET A 92 -10.19 -4.90 -6.74
N ARG A 93 -10.48 -3.60 -6.66
CA ARG A 93 -9.51 -2.54 -6.98
C ARG A 93 -8.33 -2.50 -6.00
N GLU A 94 -8.56 -2.76 -4.71
CA GLU A 94 -7.53 -2.87 -3.68
C GLU A 94 -6.68 -4.10 -3.88
N GLN A 95 -7.30 -5.26 -4.11
CA GLN A 95 -6.60 -6.51 -4.37
C GLN A 95 -5.78 -6.43 -5.66
N MET A 96 -6.32 -5.86 -6.73
CA MET A 96 -5.62 -5.66 -8.00
C MET A 96 -4.42 -4.72 -7.83
N SER A 97 -4.63 -3.56 -7.21
CA SER A 97 -3.53 -2.62 -6.94
C SER A 97 -2.42 -3.28 -6.12
N ALA A 98 -2.80 -4.15 -5.18
CA ALA A 98 -1.87 -4.92 -4.38
C ALA A 98 -1.11 -6.00 -5.10
N MET A 99 -1.79 -6.72 -5.97
CA MET A 99 -1.16 -7.70 -6.83
C MET A 99 -0.09 -7.03 -7.69
N LEU A 100 -0.43 -5.89 -8.31
CA LEU A 100 0.43 -5.11 -9.21
C LEU A 100 1.62 -4.49 -8.47
N ALA A 101 1.41 -3.84 -7.33
CA ALA A 101 2.51 -3.28 -6.56
C ALA A 101 3.50 -4.38 -6.09
N ARG A 102 2.98 -5.58 -5.78
CA ARG A 102 3.81 -6.71 -5.36
C ARG A 102 4.67 -7.28 -6.48
N THR A 103 4.28 -7.19 -7.76
CA THR A 103 5.10 -7.74 -8.86
C THR A 103 6.45 -7.06 -8.97
N GLU A 104 6.51 -5.78 -8.61
CA GLU A 104 7.72 -4.96 -8.66
C GLU A 104 8.58 -5.09 -7.39
N HIS A 105 8.10 -5.81 -6.38
CA HIS A 105 8.80 -5.95 -5.09
C HIS A 105 9.79 -7.12 -5.10
N CYS A 106 10.99 -6.89 -4.55
CA CYS A 106 12.11 -7.83 -4.66
C CYS A 106 11.95 -9.14 -3.85
N ARG A 107 11.06 -9.16 -2.85
CA ARG A 107 10.93 -10.28 -1.89
C ARG A 107 9.90 -11.31 -2.34
N LYS A 108 10.34 -12.56 -2.52
CA LYS A 108 9.52 -13.68 -3.03
C LYS A 108 8.55 -14.28 -2.02
N LYS A 109 8.73 -14.03 -0.72
CA LYS A 109 7.91 -14.61 0.36
C LYS A 109 7.24 -13.48 1.14
N VAL A 110 6.03 -13.14 0.72
CA VAL A 110 5.15 -12.18 1.38
C VAL A 110 3.82 -12.88 1.66
N VAL A 111 3.29 -12.71 2.87
CA VAL A 111 2.02 -13.31 3.31
C VAL A 111 0.87 -12.31 3.06
N TRP A 112 -0.29 -12.83 2.66
CA TRP A 112 -1.55 -12.10 2.50
C TRP A 112 -2.45 -12.30 3.72
#